data_AF-A0AA41W196-F1
#
_entry.id   AF-A0AA41W196-F1
#
_cell.length_a   1.000
_cell.length_b   1.000
_cell.length_c   1.000
_cell.angle_alpha   90.00
_cell.angle_beta   90.00
_cell.angle_gamma   90.00
#
_symmetry.space_group_name_H-M   'P 1'
#
loop_
_entity.id
_entity.type
_entity.pdbx_description
1 polymer ?
#
loop_
_entity_poly.entity_id
_entity_poly.type
_entity_poly.pdbx_seq_one_letter_code
_entity_poly.pdbx_strand_id
1 'polypeptide(L)' 'AEPRHSEILGHLLYTAKVVAEKEGILDGFRVVVNNGPGGCQSVYHLHLHVLGGRQLKWPPG' A
#
# COMPACT_ATOMS: atom_id res chain seq x y z
N ALA A 1 13.46 -8.25 -1.31
CA ALA A 1 12.56 -9.28 -1.86
C ALA A 1 13.35 -10.19 -2.80
N GLU A 2 12.90 -11.42 -3.02
CA GLU A 2 13.51 -12.41 -3.91
C GLU A 2 12.53 -12.75 -5.04
N PRO A 3 12.97 -13.31 -6.18
CA PRO A 3 12.10 -13.67 -7.29
C PRO A 3 10.91 -14.56 -6.89
N ARG A 4 11.09 -15.47 -5.93
CA ARG A 4 10.04 -16.34 -5.39
C ARG A 4 8.85 -15.58 -4.75
N HIS A 5 9.03 -14.30 -4.41
CA HIS A 5 7.96 -13.48 -3.81
C HIS A 5 7.10 -12.74 -4.85
N SER A 6 7.42 -12.85 -6.15
CA SER A 6 6.73 -12.07 -7.20
C SER A 6 5.21 -12.30 -7.19
N GLU A 7 4.77 -13.55 -7.04
CA GLU A 7 3.35 -13.90 -7.02
C GLU A 7 2.62 -13.29 -5.82
N ILE A 8 3.16 -13.47 -4.60
CA ILE A 8 2.52 -12.93 -3.39
C ILE A 8 2.54 -11.40 -3.37
N LEU A 9 3.59 -10.76 -3.87
CA LEU A 9 3.66 -9.30 -3.97
C LEU A 9 2.63 -8.75 -4.98
N GLY A 10 2.47 -9.43 -6.12
CA GLY A 10 1.40 -9.12 -7.08
C GLY A 10 0.01 -9.30 -6.47
N HIS A 11 -0.19 -10.38 -5.72
CA HIS A 11 -1.44 -10.64 -5.01
C HIS A 11 -1.74 -9.54 -3.96
N LEU A 12 -0.74 -9.06 -3.22
CA LEU A 12 -0.92 -7.96 -2.26
C LEU A 12 -1.38 -6.66 -2.95
N LEU A 13 -0.81 -6.31 -4.09
CA LEU A 13 -1.22 -5.11 -4.84
C LEU A 13 -2.64 -5.24 -5.41
N TYR A 14 -3.00 -6.42 -5.92
CA TYR A 14 -4.36 -6.69 -6.35
C TYR A 14 -5.35 -6.59 -5.18
N THR A 15 -5.01 -7.21 -4.04
CA THR A 15 -5.85 -7.17 -2.84
C THR A 15 -6.01 -5.74 -2.31
N ALA A 16 -4.99 -4.87 -2.41
CA ALA A 16 -5.12 -3.47 -2.04
C ALA A 16 -6.22 -2.75 -2.83
N LYS A 17 -6.32 -3.01 -4.15
CA LYS A 17 -7.41 -2.51 -4.99
C LYS A 17 -8.77 -3.05 -4.55
N VAL A 18 -8.87 -4.35 -4.27
CA VAL A 18 -10.11 -4.99 -3.81
C VAL A 18 -10.57 -4.42 -2.46
N VAL A 19 -9.64 -4.18 -1.53
CA VAL A 19 -9.95 -3.57 -0.22
C VAL A 19 -10.42 -2.13 -0.40
N ALA A 20 -9.76 -1.33 -1.24
CA ALA A 20 -10.18 0.04 -1.50
C ALA A 20 -11.64 0.10 -2.04
N GLU A 21 -12.00 -0.79 -2.98
CA GLU A 21 -13.37 -0.89 -3.50
C GLU A 21 -14.38 -1.28 -2.41
N LYS A 22 -14.03 -2.24 -1.54
CA LYS A 22 -14.88 -2.67 -0.42
C LYS A 22 -15.13 -1.56 0.59
N GLU A 23 -14.15 -0.68 0.80
CA GLU A 23 -14.24 0.48 1.68
C GLU A 23 -14.89 1.71 1.01
N GLY A 24 -15.41 1.57 -0.22
CA GLY A 24 -16.07 2.67 -0.94
C GLY A 24 -15.11 3.76 -1.46
N ILE A 25 -13.81 3.47 -1.52
CA ILE A 25 -12.78 4.38 -2.02
C ILE A 25 -12.70 4.24 -3.55
N LEU A 26 -13.64 4.90 -4.24
CA LEU A 26 -13.81 4.76 -5.70
C LEU A 26 -13.06 5.82 -6.51
N ASP A 27 -12.80 6.98 -5.91
CA ASP A 27 -12.23 8.15 -6.60
C ASP A 27 -10.69 8.19 -6.59
N GLY A 28 -10.08 7.01 -6.42
CA GLY A 28 -8.63 6.82 -6.33
C GLY A 28 -8.10 6.59 -4.91
N PHE A 29 -6.95 5.91 -4.84
CA PHE A 29 -6.25 5.59 -3.60
C PHE A 29 -4.73 5.59 -3.82
N ARG A 30 -3.96 5.63 -2.74
CA ARG A 30 -2.50 5.46 -2.73
C ARG A 30 -2.13 4.23 -1.92
N VAL A 31 -1.25 3.40 -2.49
CA VAL A 31 -0.57 2.32 -1.78
C VAL A 31 0.80 2.82 -1.35
N VAL A 32 1.16 2.60 -0.08
CA VAL A 32 2.48 2.94 0.46
C VAL A 32 3.10 1.70 1.10
N VAL A 33 4.36 1.42 0.73
CA VAL A 33 5.21 0.42 1.39
C VAL A 33 6.40 1.15 1.98
N ASN A 34 6.51 1.12 3.30
CA ASN A 34 7.59 1.75 4.03
C ASN A 34 8.71 0.75 4.30
N ASN A 35 9.97 1.17 4.10
CA ASN A 35 11.13 0.33 4.33
C ASN A 35 12.17 1.05 5.22
N GLY A 36 12.45 0.46 6.38
CA GLY A 36 13.43 0.96 7.33
C GLY A 36 13.09 2.31 7.96
N PRO A 37 14.03 2.89 8.74
CA PRO A 37 13.79 4.10 9.52
C PRO A 37 13.49 5.33 8.65
N GLY A 38 14.22 5.52 7.54
CA GLY A 38 14.02 6.65 6.63
C GLY A 38 12.70 6.60 5.84
N GLY A 39 12.12 5.41 5.71
CA GLY A 39 10.76 5.23 5.19
C GLY A 39 9.68 5.25 6.27
N CYS A 40 10.02 5.54 7.53
CA CYS A 40 9.08 5.53 8.66
C CYS A 40 8.40 4.16 8.90
N GLN A 41 9.11 3.04 8.68
CA GLN A 41 8.59 1.71 9.00
C GLN A 41 8.55 1.49 10.52
N SER A 42 7.35 1.35 11.08
CA SER A 42 7.15 1.12 12.53
C SER A 42 7.19 -0.36 12.92
N VAL A 43 6.65 -1.25 12.08
CA VAL A 43 6.59 -2.70 12.31
C VAL A 43 7.36 -3.44 11.23
N TYR A 44 8.29 -4.30 11.64
CA TYR A 44 9.19 -5.06 10.76
C TYR A 44 8.55 -6.35 10.24
N HIS A 45 7.34 -6.19 9.69
CA HIS A 45 6.62 -7.18 8.90
C HIS A 45 6.10 -6.46 7.66
N LEU A 46 6.17 -7.07 6.47
CA LEU A 46 5.71 -6.43 5.24
C LEU A 46 4.22 -6.08 5.35
N HIS A 47 3.88 -4.82 5.11
CA HIS A 47 2.50 -4.35 5.08
C HIS A 47 2.35 -3.26 4.01
N LEU A 48 1.14 -3.17 3.46
CA LEU A 48 0.74 -2.13 2.52
C LEU A 48 -0.24 -1.21 3.26
N HIS A 49 0.03 0.09 3.27
CA HIS A 49 -0.98 1.07 3.64
C HIS A 49 -1.84 1.37 2.41
N VAL A 50 -3.15 1.36 2.57
CA VAL A 50 -4.12 1.80 1.54
C VAL A 50 -4.79 3.07 2.07
N LEU A 51 -4.54 4.20 1.40
CA LEU A 51 -5.08 5.50 1.80
C LEU A 51 -6.01 6.04 0.71
N GLY A 52 -7.17 6.55 1.11
CA GLY A 52 -8.13 7.20 0.21
C GLY A 52 -9.28 7.85 0.98
N GLY A 53 -10.37 8.14 0.27
CA GLY A 53 -11.53 8.85 0.84
C GLY A 53 -11.33 10.37 0.98
N ARG A 54 -10.21 10.90 0.48
CA ARG A 54 -9.89 12.33 0.42
C ARG A 54 -8.81 12.59 -0.63
N GLN A 55 -8.69 13.85 -1.08
CA GLN A 55 -7.55 14.28 -1.88
C GLN A 55 -6.24 14.06 -1.11
N LEU A 56 -5.31 13.31 -1.71
CA LEU A 56 -3.98 13.10 -1.16
C LEU A 56 -3.04 14.19 -1.65
N LYS A 57 -2.18 14.66 -0.75
CA LYS A 57 -1.17 15.69 -1.06
C LYS A 57 0.08 15.08 -1.69
N TRP A 58 0.89 15.98 -2.25
CA TRP A 58 2.22 15.70 -2.77
C TRP A 58 3.21 16.73 -2.19
N PRO A 59 4.42 16.33 -1.73
CA PRO A 59 4.95 14.96 -1.70
C PRO A 59 4.17 14.01 -0.76
N PRO A 60 4.34 12.68 -0.88
CA PRO A 60 3.54 11.67 -0.18
C PRO A 60 4.08 11.38 1.23
N GLY A 61 4.31 12.44 2.01
CA GLY A 61 5.21 12.44 3.16
C GLY A 61 6.24 13.54 2.99
#